data_AF-A0A7J6RYR1-F1
#
_entry.id   AF-A0A7J6RYR1-F1
#
_cell.length_a   1.000
_cell.length_b   1.000
_cell.length_c   1.000
_cell.angle_alpha   90.00
_cell.angle_beta   90.00
_cell.angle_gamma   90.00
#
_symmetry.space_group_name_H-M   'P 1'
#
loop_
_entity.id
_entity.type
_entity.pdbx_description
1 polymer ?
#
loop_
_entity_poly.entity_id
_entity_poly.type
_entity_poly.pdbx_seq_one_letter_code
_entity_poly.pdbx_strand_id
1 'polypeptide(L)'
;ARLRPCCQFRADSFQSFIFDSPPSPVIRSEVAFDELLIPKDHPSRSRSDTFYISDTDTGWLLRPQATAHQPEMLCRVAAAGSPVEGAVWSADVYRKDEIDRYHYPVFHQVDGLRLFSTSEASQAMVIEDLKKTLEGLMESLFGAGVDM
;
A
#
# COMPACT_ATOMS: atom_id res chain seq x y z
N ALA A 1 15.40 7.91 -5.79
CA ALA A 1 15.01 7.02 -6.90
C ALA A 1 13.95 7.71 -7.75
N ARG A 2 13.93 7.51 -9.07
CA ARG A 2 12.88 8.07 -9.94
C ARG A 2 11.61 7.24 -9.73
N LEU A 3 10.57 7.84 -9.18
CA LEU A 3 9.26 7.18 -9.01
C LEU A 3 8.72 6.78 -10.39
N ARG A 4 8.14 5.57 -10.50
CA ARG A 4 7.52 5.11 -11.76
C ARG A 4 6.38 6.08 -12.14
N PRO A 5 6.00 6.20 -13.42
CA PRO A 5 4.99 7.18 -13.85
C PRO A 5 3.66 7.10 -13.09
N CYS A 6 3.23 5.90 -12.70
CA CYS A 6 2.03 5.67 -11.88
C CYS A 6 2.17 6.12 -10.42
N CYS A 7 3.31 6.66 -10.02
CA CYS A 7 3.65 7.01 -8.64
C CYS A 7 4.08 8.47 -8.51
N GLN A 8 3.92 9.27 -9.57
CA GLN A 8 4.31 10.69 -9.60
C GLN A 8 3.18 11.61 -9.11
N PHE A 9 2.33 11.13 -8.19
CA PHE A 9 1.31 11.96 -7.57
C PHE A 9 1.95 12.85 -6.52
N ARG A 10 1.88 14.17 -6.74
CA ARG A 10 2.33 15.19 -5.80
C ARG A 10 1.10 16.03 -5.43
N ALA A 11 0.45 15.65 -4.34
CA ALA A 11 -0.53 16.49 -3.67
C ALA A 11 0.12 17.17 -2.46
N ASP A 12 -0.30 18.38 -2.14
CA ASP A 12 0.23 19.13 -0.99
C ASP A 12 0.03 18.39 0.33
N SER A 13 -1.03 17.57 0.43
CA SER A 13 -1.31 16.70 1.58
C SER A 13 -0.20 15.69 1.90
N PHE A 14 0.74 15.44 0.97
CA PHE A 14 1.82 14.46 1.13
C PHE A 14 3.22 15.08 1.28
N GLN A 15 3.34 16.39 1.54
CA GLN A 15 4.65 17.05 1.67
C GLN A 15 5.53 16.42 2.77
N SER A 16 4.92 15.95 3.86
CA SER A 16 5.59 15.31 5.01
C SER A 16 5.66 13.78 4.92
N PHE A 17 5.43 13.19 3.74
CA PHE A 17 5.37 11.75 3.55
C PHE A 17 6.63 11.20 2.87
N ILE A 18 7.06 10.01 3.29
CA ILE A 18 8.06 9.23 2.57
C ILE A 18 7.40 8.62 1.33
N PHE A 19 8.01 8.78 0.17
CA PHE A 19 7.60 8.09 -1.05
C PHE A 19 8.51 6.90 -1.34
N ASP A 20 7.92 5.72 -1.56
CA ASP A 20 8.67 4.49 -1.77
C ASP A 20 8.14 3.62 -2.91
N SER A 21 8.99 2.71 -3.39
CA SER A 21 8.63 1.64 -4.33
C SER A 21 9.49 0.43 -3.99
N PRO A 22 8.92 -0.66 -3.47
CA PRO A 22 9.70 -1.82 -3.08
C PRO A 22 10.40 -2.45 -4.30
N PRO A 23 11.66 -2.88 -4.17
CA PRO A 23 12.49 -3.25 -5.32
C PRO A 23 12.21 -4.64 -5.90
N SER A 24 11.81 -5.62 -5.07
CA SER A 24 11.60 -7.02 -5.50
C SER A 24 10.15 -7.45 -5.29
N PRO A 25 9.42 -7.88 -6.34
CA PRO A 25 8.04 -8.39 -6.21
C PRO A 25 7.97 -9.75 -5.50
N VAL A 26 9.08 -10.47 -5.44
CA VAL A 26 9.21 -11.76 -4.76
C VAL A 26 9.42 -11.52 -3.28
N ILE A 27 8.48 -12.01 -2.46
CA ILE A 27 8.49 -11.86 -1.01
C ILE A 27 8.16 -13.18 -0.31
N ARG A 28 8.44 -13.21 0.99
CA ARG A 28 8.06 -14.28 1.90
C ARG A 28 6.56 -14.22 2.22
N SER A 29 5.93 -15.37 2.41
CA SER A 29 4.52 -15.49 2.78
C SER A 29 4.23 -14.88 4.14
N GLU A 30 5.22 -14.86 5.03
CA GLU A 30 5.10 -14.19 6.33
C GLU A 30 4.94 -12.68 6.14
N VAL A 31 5.77 -12.06 5.29
CA VAL A 31 5.68 -10.62 4.95
C VAL A 31 4.37 -10.31 4.22
N ALA A 32 3.96 -11.18 3.30
CA ALA A 32 2.75 -10.99 2.51
C ALA A 32 1.45 -11.06 3.35
N PHE A 33 1.46 -11.81 4.45
CA PHE A 33 0.25 -12.19 5.15
C PHE A 33 0.36 -12.22 6.69
N ASP A 34 1.37 -12.89 7.25
CA ASP A 34 1.47 -13.08 8.71
C ASP A 34 1.72 -11.75 9.43
N GLU A 35 2.61 -10.90 8.92
CA GLU A 35 2.87 -9.56 9.46
C GLU A 35 1.65 -8.63 9.36
N LEU A 36 0.72 -8.94 8.45
CA LEU A 36 -0.55 -8.25 8.27
C LEU A 36 -1.69 -8.89 9.07
N LEU A 37 -1.39 -9.88 9.92
CA LEU A 37 -2.37 -10.60 10.73
C LEU A 37 -3.46 -11.31 9.90
N ILE A 38 -3.18 -11.64 8.64
CA ILE A 38 -4.09 -12.40 7.79
C ILE A 38 -4.05 -13.86 8.27
N PRO A 39 -5.17 -14.55 8.59
CA PRO A 39 -5.14 -15.94 9.08
C PRO A 39 -4.61 -16.95 8.05
N LYS A 40 -4.08 -18.10 8.48
CA LYS A 40 -3.52 -19.15 7.59
C LYS A 40 -4.56 -19.78 6.66
N ASP A 41 -5.83 -19.81 7.07
CA ASP A 41 -7.00 -20.31 6.35
C ASP A 41 -7.69 -19.23 5.49
N HIS A 42 -7.15 -18.01 5.44
CA HIS A 42 -7.73 -16.93 4.65
C HIS A 42 -7.68 -17.24 3.14
N PRO A 43 -8.76 -17.00 2.37
CA PRO A 43 -8.84 -17.34 0.95
C PRO A 43 -7.72 -16.71 0.12
N SER A 44 -7.26 -15.51 0.45
CA SER A 44 -6.16 -14.85 -0.27
C SER A 44 -4.84 -15.64 -0.25
N ARG A 45 -4.65 -16.58 0.69
CA ARG A 45 -3.48 -17.47 0.76
C ARG A 45 -3.63 -18.70 -0.14
N SER A 46 -4.79 -18.89 -0.75
CA SER A 46 -5.04 -20.02 -1.63
C SER A 46 -4.10 -19.97 -2.84
N ARG A 47 -3.73 -21.16 -3.32
CA ARG A 47 -2.98 -21.28 -4.59
C ARG A 47 -3.83 -20.90 -5.80
N SER A 48 -5.15 -20.81 -5.67
CA SER A 48 -6.03 -20.30 -6.73
C SER A 48 -5.93 -18.78 -6.88
N ASP A 49 -5.64 -18.04 -5.81
CA ASP A 49 -5.61 -16.56 -5.86
C ASP A 49 -4.17 -16.00 -5.92
N THR A 50 -3.20 -16.69 -5.32
CA THR A 50 -1.83 -16.20 -5.15
C THR A 50 -0.80 -17.01 -5.94
N PHE A 51 0.17 -16.32 -6.53
CA PHE A 51 1.31 -16.92 -7.25
C PHE A 51 2.44 -17.33 -6.30
N TYR A 52 2.42 -18.58 -5.86
CA TYR A 52 3.55 -19.22 -5.18
C TYR A 52 4.63 -19.66 -6.19
N ILE A 53 5.90 -19.44 -5.86
CA ILE A 53 7.04 -19.70 -6.77
C ILE A 53 7.36 -21.20 -6.87
N SER A 54 6.94 -22.01 -5.90
CA SER A 54 7.13 -23.46 -5.91
C SER A 54 5.88 -24.22 -5.45
N ASP A 55 5.76 -25.47 -5.92
CA ASP A 55 4.75 -26.42 -5.45
C ASP A 55 5.05 -26.94 -4.04
N THR A 56 6.31 -26.85 -3.62
CA THR A 56 6.72 -27.05 -2.23
C THR A 56 6.51 -25.77 -1.42
N ASP A 57 6.22 -25.90 -0.13
CA ASP A 57 5.94 -24.80 0.80
C ASP A 57 7.23 -24.05 1.19
N THR A 58 7.94 -23.53 0.19
CA THR A 58 9.14 -22.70 0.42
C THR A 58 8.80 -21.36 1.07
N GLY A 59 7.51 -20.98 1.07
CA GLY A 59 7.01 -19.71 1.56
C GLY A 59 7.30 -18.52 0.65
N TRP A 60 7.83 -18.73 -0.57
CA TRP A 60 8.10 -17.62 -1.50
C TRP A 60 6.98 -17.46 -2.53
N LEU A 61 6.57 -16.20 -2.76
CA LEU A 61 5.47 -15.84 -3.64
C LEU A 61 5.70 -14.48 -4.31
N LEU A 62 4.93 -14.19 -5.36
CA LEU A 62 4.80 -12.84 -5.89
C LEU A 62 3.78 -12.07 -5.06
N ARG A 63 4.11 -10.85 -4.63
CA ARG A 63 3.25 -10.08 -3.71
C ARG A 63 1.82 -9.95 -4.28
N PRO A 64 0.77 -10.29 -3.52
CA PRO A 64 -0.61 -10.16 -4.00
C PRO A 64 -1.18 -8.76 -3.80
N GLN A 65 -0.56 -7.95 -2.92
CA GLN A 65 -1.00 -6.61 -2.58
C GLN A 65 0.19 -5.71 -2.18
N ALA A 66 0.06 -4.40 -2.38
CA ALA A 66 1.07 -3.42 -1.96
C ALA A 66 1.16 -3.31 -0.43
N THR A 67 0.09 -3.65 0.30
CA THR A 67 0.01 -3.60 1.77
C THR A 67 1.05 -4.47 2.46
N ALA A 68 1.60 -5.49 1.77
CA ALA A 68 2.71 -6.29 2.28
C ALA A 68 3.95 -5.44 2.66
N HIS A 69 4.07 -4.22 2.14
CA HIS A 69 5.14 -3.27 2.48
C HIS A 69 4.83 -2.38 3.69
N GLN A 70 3.59 -2.41 4.21
CA GLN A 70 3.14 -1.57 5.31
C GLN A 70 3.98 -1.71 6.59
N PRO A 71 4.37 -2.93 7.05
CA PRO A 71 5.18 -3.08 8.26
C PRO A 71 6.54 -2.38 8.15
N GLU A 72 7.20 -2.49 6.99
CA GLU A 72 8.46 -1.79 6.73
C GLU A 72 8.25 -0.26 6.74
N MET A 73 7.19 0.23 6.09
CA MET A 73 6.91 1.66 6.06
C MET A 73 6.55 2.23 7.43
N LEU A 74 5.82 1.49 8.26
CA LEU A 74 5.55 1.86 9.65
C LEU A 74 6.86 2.06 10.43
N CYS A 75 7.79 1.10 10.33
CA CYS A 75 9.11 1.20 10.95
C CYS A 75 9.90 2.42 10.42
N ARG A 76 9.86 2.68 9.12
CA ARG A 76 10.57 3.82 8.51
C ARG A 76 10.01 5.17 8.95
N VAL A 77 8.67 5.33 8.99
CA VAL A 77 8.02 6.56 9.47
C VAL A 77 8.33 6.77 10.95
N ALA A 78 8.18 5.73 11.77
CA ALA A 78 8.47 5.80 13.20
C ALA A 78 9.95 6.13 13.49
N ALA A 79 10.89 5.57 12.73
CA ALA A 79 12.31 5.84 12.87
C ALA A 79 12.72 7.23 12.38
N ALA A 80 12.03 7.77 11.36
CA ALA A 80 12.31 9.12 10.85
C ALA A 80 11.90 10.19 11.86
N GLY A 81 10.79 10.00 12.58
CA GLY A 81 10.26 10.97 13.52
C GLY A 81 9.83 12.28 12.85
N SER A 82 9.53 13.30 13.66
CA SER A 82 9.12 14.61 13.15
C SER A 82 10.19 15.23 12.23
N PRO A 83 9.83 15.79 11.05
CA PRO A 83 8.48 16.14 10.60
C PRO A 83 7.81 15.06 9.72
N VAL A 84 8.33 13.84 9.65
CA VAL A 84 7.74 12.77 8.84
C VAL A 84 6.51 12.22 9.55
N GLU A 85 5.37 12.32 8.87
CA GLU A 85 4.07 11.93 9.42
C GLU A 85 3.50 10.67 8.79
N GLY A 86 4.00 10.28 7.62
CA GLY A 86 3.42 9.18 6.87
C GLY A 86 4.29 8.68 5.74
N ALA A 87 3.73 7.73 5.00
CA ALA A 87 4.35 7.13 3.85
C ALA A 87 3.32 6.82 2.77
N VAL A 88 3.72 6.99 1.51
CA VAL A 88 3.01 6.51 0.33
C VAL A 88 3.96 5.61 -0.44
N TRP A 89 3.48 4.45 -0.86
CA TRP A 89 4.26 3.56 -1.70
C TRP A 89 3.41 2.96 -2.80
N SER A 90 4.12 2.49 -3.81
CA SER A 90 3.53 1.99 -5.04
C SER A 90 4.24 0.72 -5.45
N ALA A 91 3.48 -0.31 -5.77
CA ALA A 91 4.05 -1.61 -6.11
C ALA A 91 3.26 -2.26 -7.24
N ASP A 92 3.99 -3.03 -8.05
CA ASP A 92 3.42 -4.09 -8.87
C ASP A 92 2.90 -5.21 -7.97
N VAL A 93 1.70 -5.70 -8.30
CA VAL A 93 1.00 -6.75 -7.56
C VAL A 93 0.50 -7.81 -8.52
N TYR A 94 0.42 -9.04 -8.01
CA TYR A 94 0.24 -10.24 -8.81
C TYR A 94 -0.90 -11.09 -8.25
N ARG A 95 -1.97 -11.25 -9.02
CA ARG A 95 -3.16 -12.03 -8.62
C ARG A 95 -3.56 -12.97 -9.73
N LYS A 96 -4.01 -14.17 -9.39
CA LYS A 96 -4.49 -15.16 -10.36
C LYS A 96 -5.93 -14.88 -10.80
N ASP A 97 -6.16 -13.66 -11.24
CA ASP A 97 -7.47 -13.23 -11.74
C ASP A 97 -7.70 -13.76 -13.17
N GLU A 98 -8.96 -13.95 -13.54
CA GLU A 98 -9.32 -14.29 -14.93
C GLU A 98 -8.86 -13.18 -15.87
N ILE A 99 -8.33 -13.55 -17.04
CA ILE A 99 -7.89 -12.55 -18.02
C ILE A 99 -9.09 -12.14 -18.85
N ASP A 100 -9.56 -10.91 -18.64
CA ASP A 100 -10.64 -10.30 -19.42
C ASP A 100 -10.40 -8.80 -19.66
N ARG A 101 -11.43 -8.07 -20.09
CA ARG A 101 -11.33 -6.63 -20.39
C ARG A 101 -11.21 -5.72 -19.14
N TYR A 102 -11.46 -6.26 -17.95
CA TYR A 102 -11.45 -5.57 -16.67
C TYR A 102 -10.39 -6.12 -15.70
N HIS A 103 -9.93 -7.35 -15.92
CA HIS A 103 -9.06 -8.07 -15.02
C HIS A 103 -7.75 -8.47 -15.72
N TYR A 104 -6.64 -8.20 -15.05
CA TYR A 104 -5.32 -8.59 -15.53
C TYR A 104 -4.44 -9.05 -14.35
N PRO A 105 -3.72 -10.18 -14.47
CA PRO A 105 -2.96 -10.76 -13.36
C PRO A 105 -1.83 -9.91 -12.78
N VAL A 106 -1.42 -8.85 -13.49
CA VAL A 106 -0.32 -7.95 -13.08
C VAL A 106 -0.78 -6.51 -13.20
N PHE A 107 -0.91 -5.82 -12.08
CA PHE A 107 -1.32 -4.42 -12.03
C PHE A 107 -0.56 -3.69 -10.93
N HIS A 108 -0.86 -2.40 -10.74
CA HIS A 108 -0.18 -1.59 -9.73
C HIS A 108 -1.17 -1.14 -8.67
N GLN A 109 -0.74 -1.15 -7.42
CA GLN A 109 -1.46 -0.56 -6.29
C GLN A 109 -0.64 0.57 -5.69
N VAL A 110 -1.33 1.52 -5.10
CA VAL A 110 -0.76 2.59 -4.29
C VAL A 110 -1.42 2.49 -2.92
N ASP A 111 -0.58 2.37 -1.90
CA ASP A 111 -1.01 2.34 -0.51
C ASP A 111 -0.36 3.51 0.22
N GLY A 112 -0.97 3.93 1.31
CA GLY A 112 -0.43 4.97 2.15
C GLY A 112 -0.87 4.83 3.60
N LEU A 113 -0.05 5.36 4.50
CA LEU A 113 -0.34 5.44 5.93
C LEU A 113 0.08 6.78 6.48
N ARG A 114 -0.58 7.19 7.56
CA ARG A 114 -0.17 8.33 8.40
C ARG A 114 -0.19 7.90 9.86
N LEU A 115 0.83 8.29 10.61
CA LEU A 115 0.91 8.07 12.04
C LEU A 115 0.43 9.31 12.78
N PHE A 116 -0.29 9.09 13.87
CA PHE A 116 -0.72 10.15 14.76
C PHE A 116 -0.24 9.84 16.18
N SER A 117 0.02 10.89 16.96
CA SER A 117 0.31 10.73 18.38
C SER A 117 -0.93 10.20 19.12
N THR A 118 -0.76 9.14 19.90
CA THR A 118 -1.86 8.55 20.68
C THR A 118 -2.37 9.47 21.79
N SER A 119 -1.57 10.44 22.24
CA SER A 119 -1.99 11.42 23.25
C SER A 119 -2.83 12.56 22.68
N GLU A 120 -2.78 12.78 21.36
CA GLU A 120 -3.38 13.95 20.71
C GLU A 120 -4.49 13.56 19.72
N ALA A 121 -4.52 12.30 19.29
CA ALA A 121 -5.45 11.84 18.27
C ALA A 121 -6.76 11.30 18.83
N SER A 122 -7.86 11.89 18.39
CA SER A 122 -9.19 11.28 18.49
C SER A 122 -9.58 10.56 17.20
N GLN A 123 -10.44 9.55 17.28
CA GLN A 123 -10.94 8.85 16.10
C GLN A 123 -11.63 9.81 15.10
N ALA A 124 -12.36 10.81 15.60
CA ALA A 124 -13.01 11.81 14.75
C ALA A 124 -12.00 12.62 13.94
N MET A 125 -10.91 13.04 14.58
CA MET A 125 -9.81 13.78 13.93
C MET A 125 -9.13 12.92 12.85
N VAL A 126 -8.85 11.64 13.12
CA VAL A 126 -8.24 10.73 12.14
C VAL A 126 -9.14 10.52 10.92
N ILE A 127 -10.45 10.37 11.14
CA ILE A 127 -11.42 10.22 10.04
C ILE A 127 -11.50 11.51 9.21
N GLU A 128 -11.55 12.67 9.87
CA GLU A 128 -11.57 13.97 9.18
C GLU A 128 -10.30 14.19 8.37
N ASP A 129 -9.13 13.84 8.92
CA ASP A 129 -7.84 13.92 8.23
C ASP A 129 -7.78 13.01 7.00
N LEU A 130 -8.25 11.76 7.13
CA LEU A 130 -8.33 10.82 6.01
C LEU A 130 -9.21 11.36 4.88
N LYS A 131 -10.38 11.92 5.22
CA LYS A 131 -11.29 12.54 4.23
C LYS A 131 -10.60 13.69 3.49
N LYS A 132 -10.03 14.65 4.22
CA LYS A 132 -9.32 15.79 3.61
C LYS A 132 -8.13 15.37 2.76
N THR A 133 -7.42 14.33 3.18
CA THR A 133 -6.30 13.76 2.42
C THR A 133 -6.78 13.19 1.09
N LEU A 134 -7.89 12.44 1.10
CA LEU A 134 -8.49 11.88 -0.12
C LEU A 134 -9.09 12.96 -1.03
N GLU A 135 -9.76 13.97 -0.45
CA GLU A 135 -10.26 15.14 -1.19
C GLU A 135 -9.11 15.87 -1.91
N GLY A 136 -8.03 16.19 -1.20
CA GLY A 136 -6.86 16.83 -1.80
C GLY A 136 -6.18 15.97 -2.87
N LEU A 137 -6.19 14.65 -2.72
CA LEU A 137 -5.74 13.74 -3.78
C LEU A 137 -6.65 13.84 -5.02
N MET A 138 -7.98 13.84 -4.84
CA MET A 138 -8.93 13.96 -5.96
C MET A 138 -8.77 15.29 -6.69
N GLU A 139 -8.67 16.41 -5.97
CA GLU A 139 -8.43 17.72 -6.57
C GLU A 139 -7.09 17.78 -7.34
N SER A 140 -6.04 17.14 -6.81
CA SER A 140 -4.73 17.06 -7.47
C SER A 140 -4.78 16.24 -8.76
N LEU A 141 -5.59 15.17 -8.80
CA LEU A 141 -5.70 14.27 -9.95
C LEU A 141 -6.63 14.82 -11.05
N PHE A 142 -7.75 15.42 -10.65
CA PHE A 142 -8.86 15.74 -11.54
C PHE A 142 -9.13 17.24 -11.69
N GLY A 143 -8.48 18.08 -10.87
CA GLY A 143 -8.67 19.53 -10.85
C GLY A 143 -9.71 19.98 -9.80
N ALA A 144 -9.84 21.30 -9.65
CA ALA A 144 -10.76 21.90 -8.68
C ALA A 144 -12.23 21.66 -9.04
N GLY A 145 -13.09 21.51 -8.03
CA GLY A 145 -14.55 21.41 -8.20
C GLY A 145 -15.08 20.01 -8.47
N VAL A 146 -14.33 18.96 -8.12
CA VAL A 146 -14.83 17.57 -8.13
C VAL A 146 -15.62 17.32 -6.84
N ASP A 147 -16.90 17.00 -6.99
CA ASP A 147 -17.78 16.59 -5.89
C ASP A 147 -17.55 15.10 -5.58
N MET A 148 -17.42 14.75 -4.29
CA MET A 148 -17.35 13.35 -3.82
C MET A 148 -18.73 12.80 -3.47
#